data_AF-A0A846HDJ2-F1
#
_entry.id   AF-A0A846HDJ2-F1
#
_cell.length_a   1.000
_cell.length_b   1.000
_cell.length_c   1.000
_cell.angle_alpha   90.00
_cell.angle_beta   90.00
_cell.angle_gamma   90.00
#
_symmetry.space_group_name_H-M   'P 1'
#
loop_
_entity.id
_entity.type
_entity.pdbx_description
1 polymer ?
#
loop_
_entity_poly.entity_id
_entity_poly.type
_entity_poly.pdbx_seq_one_letter_code
_entity_poly.pdbx_strand_id
1 'polypeptide(L)'
;MPIGSNAQYIPAGIDKAAYGGVDQEYFYKLKADDPYRPVYVPGAWGEGRCTGTKPVELWLPIPDDLIVPDATTKPYSTPNNGSAFLMPDGKTLVQLEPLARCQHGGSIYGWRYPNIDIYGEGIGGAHFGSGLSAIGGSVRKGELTSNQPIRHALKVLLWGEKYLYYSKENPGHRWPADRADANAAKQYHGKNPALVQGALLAILPSQTEESLNLQTPAAKKIFHALQDYGAYVVDDAGWDAHYLAVERGVLDEFRKTFGYDFEGTSGQFHDDFMKLFQALQIVDNNTANSLGGGGIPRAALAPPIGN
;
A
#
# COMPACT_ATOMS: atom_id res chain seq x y z
N MET A 1 1.77 -13.71 1.98
CA MET A 1 2.50 -14.99 1.98
C MET A 1 4.00 -14.71 1.98
N PRO A 2 4.82 -15.50 2.68
CA PRO A 2 6.28 -15.44 2.61
C PRO A 2 6.80 -15.81 1.23
N ILE A 3 8.00 -15.34 0.89
CA ILE A 3 8.74 -15.77 -0.30
C ILE A 3 9.14 -17.23 -0.14
N GLY A 4 8.92 -18.02 -1.20
CA GLY A 4 9.18 -19.44 -1.21
C GLY A 4 10.59 -19.81 -1.69
N SER A 5 11.05 -21.01 -1.34
CA SER A 5 12.38 -21.53 -1.71
C SER A 5 12.60 -21.66 -3.22
N ASN A 6 11.52 -21.72 -4.01
CA ASN A 6 11.59 -21.88 -5.47
C ASN A 6 11.39 -20.54 -6.20
N ALA A 7 11.42 -19.42 -5.49
CA ALA A 7 11.32 -18.08 -6.07
C ALA A 7 12.39 -17.86 -7.15
N GLN A 8 11.95 -17.43 -8.32
CA GLN A 8 12.80 -17.07 -9.45
C GLN A 8 12.88 -15.55 -9.51
N TYR A 9 14.09 -15.02 -9.37
CA TYR A 9 14.33 -13.60 -9.32
C TYR A 9 14.86 -13.08 -10.64
N ILE A 10 14.32 -11.96 -11.10
CA ILE A 10 14.87 -11.17 -12.21
C ILE A 10 15.08 -9.72 -11.78
N PRO A 11 16.02 -8.98 -12.40
CA PRO A 11 16.26 -7.58 -12.05
C PRO A 11 15.02 -6.71 -12.16
N ALA A 12 14.69 -5.96 -11.10
CA ALA A 12 13.68 -4.90 -11.17
C ALA A 12 14.25 -3.64 -11.85
N GLY A 13 15.54 -3.33 -11.60
CA GLY A 13 16.20 -2.16 -12.17
C GLY A 13 15.73 -0.83 -11.58
N ILE A 14 15.37 -0.83 -10.30
CA ILE A 14 14.91 0.38 -9.59
C ILE A 14 16.14 1.17 -9.14
N ASP A 15 16.16 2.47 -9.43
CA ASP A 15 17.23 3.37 -9.00
C ASP A 15 16.84 4.10 -7.72
N LYS A 16 17.77 4.87 -7.16
CA LYS A 16 17.45 5.90 -6.16
C LYS A 16 16.47 6.92 -6.75
N ALA A 17 15.41 7.22 -6.00
CA ALA A 17 14.48 8.32 -6.27
C ALA A 17 14.90 9.59 -5.53
N ALA A 18 14.38 10.74 -5.96
CA ALA A 18 14.58 12.02 -5.28
C ALA A 18 13.89 12.10 -3.91
N TYR A 19 12.76 11.41 -3.74
CA TYR A 19 11.95 11.43 -2.52
C TYR A 19 11.65 10.02 -2.02
N GLY A 20 11.67 9.84 -0.70
CA GLY A 20 11.12 8.67 -0.03
C GLY A 20 9.97 9.11 0.88
N GLY A 21 8.87 8.36 0.88
CA GLY A 21 7.76 8.67 1.79
C GLY A 21 6.78 7.53 1.96
N VAL A 22 5.53 7.88 2.28
CA VAL A 22 4.45 6.89 2.44
C VAL A 22 3.19 7.21 1.64
N ASP A 23 2.44 6.16 1.31
CA ASP A 23 1.01 6.27 0.97
C ASP A 23 0.21 5.98 2.25
N GLN A 24 -0.46 7.00 2.80
CA GLN A 24 -1.17 6.86 4.07
C GLN A 24 -2.59 6.31 3.87
N GLU A 25 -2.90 5.26 4.62
CA GLU A 25 -4.17 4.55 4.54
C GLU A 25 -4.92 4.54 5.87
N TYR A 26 -6.25 4.42 5.78
CA TYR A 26 -7.15 4.70 6.90
C TYR A 26 -7.93 3.46 7.30
N PHE A 27 -7.72 3.00 8.54
CA PHE A 27 -8.33 1.77 9.03
C PHE A 27 -9.15 2.01 10.28
N TYR A 28 -10.40 1.51 10.27
CA TYR A 28 -11.33 1.70 11.38
C TYR A 28 -12.04 0.39 11.72
N LYS A 29 -12.12 0.08 13.00
CA LYS A 29 -13.08 -0.91 13.55
C LYS A 29 -14.33 -0.15 13.97
N LEU A 30 -15.42 -0.34 13.26
CA LEU A 30 -16.67 0.38 13.47
C LEU A 30 -17.48 -0.23 14.63
N LYS A 31 -18.25 0.61 15.33
CA LYS A 31 -19.12 0.17 16.42
C LYS A 31 -20.58 0.30 16.02
N ALA A 32 -21.44 -0.59 16.52
CA ALA A 32 -22.85 -0.61 16.16
C ALA A 32 -23.64 0.59 16.71
N ASP A 33 -23.13 1.26 17.73
CA ASP A 33 -23.73 2.42 18.40
C ASP A 33 -23.30 3.76 17.80
N ASP A 34 -22.33 3.77 16.89
CA ASP A 34 -21.97 4.97 16.13
C ASP A 34 -23.09 5.37 15.15
N PRO A 35 -23.29 6.68 14.88
CA PRO A 35 -24.31 7.13 13.95
C PRO A 35 -24.02 6.66 12.53
N TYR A 36 -25.05 6.15 11.86
CA TYR A 36 -24.94 5.75 10.46
C TYR A 36 -24.86 6.98 9.56
N ARG A 37 -23.79 7.06 8.77
CA ARG A 37 -23.56 8.13 7.81
C ARG A 37 -23.59 7.59 6.38
N PRO A 38 -24.27 8.29 5.45
CA PRO A 38 -24.33 7.86 4.06
C PRO A 38 -22.97 8.03 3.38
N VAL A 39 -22.68 7.14 2.44
CA VAL A 39 -21.50 7.18 1.59
C VAL A 39 -21.88 7.67 0.18
N TYR A 40 -21.13 8.64 -0.33
CA TYR A 40 -21.26 9.20 -1.68
C TYR A 40 -20.02 8.93 -2.51
N VAL A 41 -20.22 8.86 -3.82
CA VAL A 41 -19.15 8.95 -4.81
C VAL A 41 -18.48 10.32 -4.61
N PRO A 42 -17.15 10.40 -4.58
CA PRO A 42 -16.46 11.68 -4.44
C PRO A 42 -16.76 12.59 -5.65
N GLY A 43 -16.80 13.91 -5.41
CA GLY A 43 -17.02 14.89 -6.48
C GLY A 43 -15.87 14.97 -7.49
N ALA A 44 -14.65 14.63 -7.05
CA ALA A 44 -13.44 14.56 -7.86
C ALA A 44 -12.45 13.56 -7.24
N TRP A 45 -11.42 13.15 -8.01
CA TRP A 45 -10.27 12.43 -7.45
C TRP A 45 -9.38 13.34 -6.60
N GLY A 46 -9.09 14.55 -7.10
CA GLY A 46 -8.34 15.59 -6.40
C GLY A 46 -9.26 16.44 -5.51
N GLU A 47 -8.94 17.72 -5.37
CA GLU A 47 -9.73 18.67 -4.58
C GLU A 47 -11.22 18.67 -4.95
N GLY A 48 -12.09 18.72 -3.92
CA GLY A 48 -13.53 18.68 -4.08
C GLY A 48 -14.14 17.29 -3.89
N ARG A 49 -13.46 16.34 -3.24
CA ARG A 49 -13.98 15.00 -2.94
C ARG A 49 -15.31 15.09 -2.20
N CYS A 50 -15.43 16.02 -1.24
CA CYS A 50 -16.60 16.20 -0.40
C CYS A 50 -17.80 16.90 -1.07
N THR A 51 -17.72 17.19 -2.37
CA THR A 51 -18.83 17.83 -3.12
C THR A 51 -19.74 16.84 -3.84
N GLY A 52 -19.40 15.55 -3.79
CA GLY A 52 -20.15 14.50 -4.46
C GLY A 52 -21.57 14.33 -3.96
N THR A 53 -22.50 14.06 -4.86
CA THR A 53 -23.94 13.94 -4.54
C THR A 53 -24.55 12.59 -4.90
N LYS A 54 -23.80 11.75 -5.63
CA LYS A 54 -24.28 10.44 -6.07
C LYS A 54 -24.08 9.39 -4.95
N PRO A 55 -25.16 8.77 -4.44
CA PRO A 55 -25.03 7.78 -3.36
C PRO A 55 -24.37 6.48 -3.84
N VAL A 56 -23.70 5.78 -2.92
CA VAL A 56 -23.06 4.46 -3.13
C VAL A 56 -23.92 3.32 -2.54
N GLU A 57 -25.15 3.62 -2.14
CA GLU A 57 -26.09 2.68 -1.47
C GLU A 57 -25.43 1.97 -0.27
N LEU A 58 -24.64 2.73 0.49
CA LEU A 58 -23.90 2.27 1.66
C LEU A 58 -24.05 3.30 2.77
N TRP A 59 -24.22 2.79 3.99
CA TRP A 59 -24.16 3.57 5.22
C TRP A 59 -23.16 2.90 6.16
N LEU A 60 -22.31 3.70 6.78
CA LEU A 60 -21.30 3.22 7.74
C LEU A 60 -21.61 3.81 9.11
N PRO A 61 -21.63 2.99 10.19
CA PRO A 61 -21.72 3.50 11.55
C PRO A 61 -20.35 4.06 11.94
N ILE A 62 -20.20 5.38 11.91
CA ILE A 62 -18.92 6.05 12.07
C ILE A 62 -19.06 7.22 13.05
N PRO A 63 -18.10 7.46 13.95
CA PRO A 63 -18.24 8.50 14.97
C PRO A 63 -18.20 9.89 14.32
N ASP A 64 -18.97 10.83 14.85
CA ASP A 64 -19.15 12.17 14.25
C ASP A 64 -17.90 13.05 14.27
N ASP A 65 -16.95 12.74 15.14
CA ASP A 65 -15.67 13.43 15.26
C ASP A 65 -14.65 13.01 14.21
N LEU A 66 -14.87 11.90 13.49
CA LEU A 66 -13.95 11.48 12.45
C LEU A 66 -13.98 12.46 11.27
N ILE A 67 -12.86 13.14 11.06
CA ILE A 67 -12.59 14.02 9.92
C ILE A 67 -11.44 13.44 9.09
N VAL A 68 -11.67 13.37 7.78
CA VAL A 68 -10.63 13.10 6.78
C VAL A 68 -10.65 14.28 5.81
N PRO A 69 -9.63 15.16 5.83
CA PRO A 69 -9.62 16.35 4.99
C PRO A 69 -9.82 16.05 3.51
N ASP A 70 -10.36 17.02 2.77
CA ASP A 70 -10.36 16.97 1.31
C ASP A 70 -8.92 16.96 0.78
N ALA A 71 -8.76 16.49 -0.46
CA ALA A 71 -7.57 16.80 -1.23
C ALA A 71 -7.51 18.30 -1.52
N THR A 72 -6.31 18.82 -1.74
CA THR A 72 -6.08 20.25 -1.97
C THR A 72 -5.13 20.42 -3.17
N THR A 73 -5.37 21.44 -3.99
CA THR A 73 -4.41 21.80 -5.05
C THR A 73 -3.38 22.82 -4.58
N LYS A 74 -3.66 23.56 -3.50
CA LYS A 74 -2.77 24.56 -2.89
C LYS A 74 -2.93 24.59 -1.36
N PRO A 75 -1.92 24.14 -0.57
CA PRO A 75 -0.76 23.37 -1.02
C PRO A 75 -1.21 22.08 -1.74
N TYR A 76 -0.36 21.52 -2.61
CA TYR A 76 -0.74 20.32 -3.35
C TYR A 76 -0.73 19.10 -2.41
N SER A 77 -1.87 18.44 -2.27
CA SER A 77 -2.02 17.19 -1.52
C SER A 77 -3.22 16.42 -2.06
N THR A 78 -2.96 15.40 -2.88
CA THR A 78 -3.98 14.52 -3.45
C THR A 78 -3.70 13.05 -3.08
N PRO A 79 -3.58 12.72 -1.78
CA PRO A 79 -3.25 11.37 -1.36
C PRO A 79 -4.36 10.40 -1.78
N ASN A 80 -4.00 9.16 -2.05
CA ASN A 80 -4.97 8.11 -2.38
C ASN A 80 -6.00 7.94 -1.28
N ASN A 81 -5.57 7.98 -0.01
CA ASN A 81 -6.42 7.74 1.16
C ASN A 81 -7.20 6.42 1.02
N GLY A 82 -6.52 5.35 0.58
CA GLY A 82 -7.06 4.00 0.62
C GLY A 82 -7.56 3.70 2.04
N SER A 83 -8.74 3.09 2.14
CA SER A 83 -9.37 2.88 3.45
C SER A 83 -10.09 1.56 3.58
N ALA A 84 -10.15 1.06 4.81
CA ALA A 84 -10.89 -0.13 5.17
C ALA A 84 -11.61 0.02 6.51
N PHE A 85 -12.84 -0.45 6.53
CA PHE A 85 -13.76 -0.38 7.66
C PHE A 85 -14.19 -1.81 8.01
N LEU A 86 -13.77 -2.28 9.18
CA LEU A 86 -14.27 -3.51 9.75
C LEU A 86 -15.64 -3.22 10.37
N MET A 87 -16.68 -3.84 9.83
CA MET A 87 -18.06 -3.65 10.26
C MET A 87 -18.28 -4.24 11.67
N PRO A 88 -19.35 -3.83 12.38
CA PRO A 88 -19.63 -4.30 13.73
C PRO A 88 -19.87 -5.82 13.87
N ASP A 89 -20.12 -6.52 12.76
CA ASP A 89 -20.18 -7.99 12.72
C ASP A 89 -18.80 -8.66 12.93
N GLY A 90 -17.73 -7.86 12.98
CA GLY A 90 -16.36 -8.30 13.21
C GLY A 90 -15.76 -9.05 12.01
N LYS A 91 -16.44 -9.08 10.86
CA LYS A 91 -16.10 -9.99 9.76
C LYS A 91 -16.12 -9.31 8.40
N THR A 92 -17.11 -8.46 8.14
CA THR A 92 -17.26 -7.76 6.87
C THR A 92 -16.29 -6.58 6.83
N LEU A 93 -15.47 -6.55 5.78
CA LEU A 93 -14.60 -5.42 5.47
C LEU A 93 -15.18 -4.63 4.29
N VAL A 94 -15.43 -3.34 4.53
CA VAL A 94 -15.78 -2.37 3.48
C VAL A 94 -14.53 -1.59 3.13
N GLN A 95 -14.24 -1.41 1.85
CA GLN A 95 -13.06 -0.67 1.38
C GLN A 95 -13.49 0.49 0.49
N LEU A 96 -12.91 1.68 0.73
CA LEU A 96 -13.17 2.89 -0.06
C LEU A 96 -11.87 3.55 -0.50
N GLU A 97 -11.91 4.19 -1.67
CA GLU A 97 -10.86 5.11 -2.13
C GLU A 97 -11.43 6.10 -3.18
N PRO A 98 -11.00 7.37 -3.19
CA PRO A 98 -10.27 8.01 -2.11
C PRO A 98 -11.20 8.28 -0.92
N LEU A 99 -10.73 8.14 0.31
CA LEU A 99 -11.51 8.51 1.48
C LEU A 99 -11.46 10.04 1.72
N ALA A 100 -12.62 10.65 1.91
CA ALA A 100 -12.76 11.98 2.48
C ALA A 100 -14.01 12.09 3.38
N ARG A 101 -13.93 12.99 4.37
CA ARG A 101 -15.02 13.41 5.25
C ARG A 101 -14.70 14.76 5.86
N CYS A 102 -15.25 15.81 5.25
CA CYS A 102 -14.84 17.18 5.53
C CYS A 102 -15.59 17.87 6.69
N GLN A 103 -16.65 17.25 7.21
CA GLN A 103 -17.53 17.87 8.21
C GLN A 103 -17.88 16.90 9.34
N HIS A 104 -17.97 17.43 10.56
CA HIS A 104 -18.44 16.69 11.73
C HIS A 104 -19.88 16.23 11.51
N GLY A 105 -20.14 14.94 11.75
CA GLY A 105 -21.45 14.33 11.46
C GLY A 105 -21.85 14.36 9.98
N GLY A 106 -20.95 14.79 9.08
CA GLY A 106 -21.19 14.84 7.65
C GLY A 106 -21.10 13.45 7.01
N SER A 107 -21.40 13.43 5.71
CA SER A 107 -21.31 12.25 4.86
C SER A 107 -19.86 11.80 4.62
N ILE A 108 -19.72 10.57 4.16
CA ILE A 108 -18.43 9.97 3.79
C ILE A 108 -18.35 9.94 2.26
N TYR A 109 -17.15 10.13 1.72
CA TYR A 109 -16.91 10.14 0.28
C TYR A 109 -15.85 9.10 -0.08
N GLY A 110 -16.13 8.33 -1.13
CA GLY A 110 -15.18 7.36 -1.70
C GLY A 110 -15.87 6.38 -2.65
N TRP A 111 -15.13 5.92 -3.67
CA TRP A 111 -15.60 4.80 -4.49
C TRP A 111 -15.45 3.51 -3.70
N ARG A 112 -16.42 2.62 -3.86
CA ARG A 112 -16.51 1.39 -3.08
C ARG A 112 -16.03 0.19 -3.88
N TYR A 113 -15.22 -0.64 -3.24
CA TYR A 113 -15.00 -2.02 -3.67
C TYR A 113 -16.05 -2.94 -3.03
N PRO A 114 -16.45 -4.05 -3.68
CA PRO A 114 -17.33 -5.05 -3.07
C PRO A 114 -16.87 -5.48 -1.68
N ASN A 115 -17.82 -5.79 -0.81
CA ASN A 115 -17.49 -6.25 0.53
C ASN A 115 -16.68 -7.55 0.47
N ILE A 116 -15.70 -7.66 1.35
CA ILE A 116 -14.96 -8.91 1.54
C ILE A 116 -15.08 -9.40 2.97
N ASP A 117 -14.85 -10.69 3.13
CA ASP A 117 -14.70 -11.37 4.41
C ASP A 117 -13.23 -11.30 4.82
N ILE A 118 -12.92 -10.90 6.05
CA ILE A 118 -11.54 -10.88 6.54
C ILE A 118 -10.90 -12.28 6.62
N TYR A 119 -11.70 -13.34 6.59
CA TYR A 119 -11.23 -14.73 6.48
C TYR A 119 -11.19 -15.24 5.03
N GLY A 120 -11.55 -14.40 4.06
CA GLY A 120 -11.44 -14.69 2.63
C GLY A 120 -10.02 -14.51 2.10
N GLU A 121 -9.89 -14.45 0.78
CA GLU A 121 -8.57 -14.33 0.12
C GLU A 121 -7.84 -13.03 0.48
N GLY A 122 -8.58 -11.94 0.71
CA GLY A 122 -8.00 -10.65 1.10
C GLY A 122 -7.14 -9.97 0.04
N ILE A 123 -7.18 -10.44 -1.21
CA ILE A 123 -6.37 -9.93 -2.32
C ILE A 123 -6.94 -8.62 -2.87
N GLY A 124 -8.22 -8.64 -3.28
CA GLY A 124 -8.87 -7.52 -3.95
C GLY A 124 -9.30 -6.40 -2.99
N GLY A 125 -9.31 -5.18 -3.50
CA GLY A 125 -9.74 -4.04 -2.72
C GLY A 125 -9.83 -2.73 -3.47
N ALA A 126 -10.00 -1.67 -2.67
CA ALA A 126 -10.23 -0.32 -3.18
C ALA A 126 -8.94 0.43 -3.50
N HIS A 127 -7.75 -0.20 -3.51
CA HIS A 127 -6.53 0.45 -4.01
C HIS A 127 -6.59 0.44 -5.54
N PHE A 128 -7.36 1.36 -6.14
CA PHE A 128 -7.92 1.22 -7.48
C PHE A 128 -6.91 1.33 -8.61
N GLY A 129 -5.69 1.80 -8.35
CA GLY A 129 -4.57 1.66 -9.29
C GLY A 129 -4.43 0.19 -9.71
N SER A 130 -4.22 -0.69 -8.73
CA SER A 130 -3.99 -2.13 -8.95
C SER A 130 -5.20 -3.04 -8.70
N GLY A 131 -6.24 -2.52 -8.04
CA GLY A 131 -7.37 -3.29 -7.53
C GLY A 131 -7.04 -4.16 -6.31
N LEU A 132 -5.89 -3.93 -5.68
CA LEU A 132 -5.45 -4.66 -4.50
C LEU A 132 -6.07 -4.12 -3.20
N SER A 133 -5.92 -4.90 -2.13
CA SER A 133 -6.42 -4.56 -0.81
C SER A 133 -5.96 -3.19 -0.33
N ALA A 134 -6.90 -2.36 0.09
CA ALA A 134 -6.63 -1.09 0.77
C ALA A 134 -5.99 -1.31 2.14
N ILE A 135 -6.12 -2.50 2.73
CA ILE A 135 -5.57 -2.83 4.06
C ILE A 135 -4.43 -3.84 3.99
N GLY A 136 -4.48 -4.82 3.08
CA GLY A 136 -3.46 -5.84 2.96
C GLY A 136 -2.12 -5.24 2.58
N GLY A 137 -1.08 -5.52 3.37
CA GLY A 137 0.29 -5.10 3.12
C GLY A 137 0.69 -3.69 3.52
N SER A 138 -0.21 -2.92 4.13
CA SER A 138 0.13 -1.66 4.79
C SER A 138 0.88 -1.93 6.08
N VAL A 139 1.96 -1.20 6.33
CA VAL A 139 2.64 -1.23 7.64
C VAL A 139 1.74 -0.66 8.72
N ARG A 140 1.62 -1.34 9.86
CA ARG A 140 0.77 -0.99 10.99
C ARG A 140 1.49 -0.15 12.03
N LYS A 141 0.70 0.51 12.88
CA LYS A 141 1.23 1.08 14.12
C LYS A 141 1.92 0.00 14.95
N GLY A 142 3.05 0.34 15.57
CA GLY A 142 3.92 -0.56 16.32
C GLY A 142 4.89 -1.36 15.44
N GLU A 143 4.66 -1.50 14.14
CA GLU A 143 5.46 -2.40 13.30
C GLU A 143 6.83 -1.86 12.95
N LEU A 144 7.07 -0.54 12.95
CA LEU A 144 8.42 0.00 12.72
C LEU A 144 9.21 0.22 14.00
N THR A 145 8.52 0.31 15.14
CA THR A 145 9.03 0.88 16.39
C THR A 145 9.16 -0.17 17.51
N SER A 146 8.35 -1.23 17.47
CA SER A 146 8.45 -2.34 18.43
C SER A 146 9.62 -3.28 18.12
N ASN A 147 9.87 -4.24 19.01
CA ASN A 147 10.86 -5.30 18.80
C ASN A 147 10.32 -6.49 17.98
N GLN A 148 9.02 -6.50 17.63
CA GLN A 148 8.42 -7.61 16.86
C GLN A 148 8.66 -7.42 15.36
N PRO A 149 8.98 -8.47 14.59
CA PRO A 149 9.17 -8.34 13.14
C PRO A 149 7.85 -8.04 12.42
N ILE A 150 7.95 -7.48 11.22
CA ILE A 150 6.80 -7.34 10.30
C ILE A 150 6.61 -8.66 9.58
N ARG A 151 5.42 -9.27 9.70
CA ARG A 151 5.16 -10.66 9.26
C ARG A 151 4.24 -10.78 8.05
N HIS A 152 4.28 -9.80 7.15
CA HIS A 152 3.44 -9.79 5.97
C HIS A 152 4.16 -9.12 4.79
N ALA A 153 3.66 -9.40 3.58
CA ALA A 153 4.14 -8.71 2.37
C ALA A 153 3.73 -7.24 2.46
N LEU A 154 4.57 -6.34 1.96
CA LEU A 154 4.33 -4.91 2.00
C LEU A 154 3.63 -4.41 0.72
N LYS A 155 3.21 -3.14 0.71
CA LYS A 155 2.77 -2.43 -0.50
C LYS A 155 3.74 -1.29 -0.80
N VAL A 156 4.12 -1.17 -2.07
CA VAL A 156 4.99 -0.09 -2.56
C VAL A 156 4.38 0.58 -3.78
N LEU A 157 4.69 1.86 -3.96
CA LEU A 157 4.36 2.61 -5.17
C LEU A 157 5.66 3.06 -5.83
N LEU A 158 5.67 3.05 -7.15
CA LEU A 158 6.81 3.41 -7.98
C LEU A 158 6.38 4.40 -9.05
N TRP A 159 7.31 5.22 -9.53
CA TRP A 159 7.01 6.13 -10.63
C TRP A 159 6.73 5.38 -11.94
N GLY A 160 5.48 5.45 -12.40
CA GLY A 160 4.98 4.82 -13.62
C GLY A 160 5.79 5.18 -14.86
N GLU A 161 6.11 6.47 -15.02
CA GLU A 161 6.87 7.00 -16.16
C GLU A 161 8.22 6.29 -16.29
N LYS A 162 8.88 6.02 -15.16
CA LYS A 162 10.23 5.46 -15.17
C LYS A 162 10.25 3.93 -15.13
N TYR A 163 9.34 3.33 -14.37
CA TYR A 163 9.48 1.92 -13.96
C TYR A 163 8.38 1.00 -14.45
N LEU A 164 7.12 1.46 -14.46
CA LEU A 164 5.99 0.58 -14.77
C LEU A 164 5.86 0.44 -16.29
N TYR A 165 5.70 -0.80 -16.73
CA TYR A 165 5.56 -1.13 -18.14
C TYR A 165 4.11 -1.11 -18.59
N TYR A 166 3.89 -0.72 -19.84
CA TYR A 166 2.60 -0.92 -20.52
C TYR A 166 2.81 -1.22 -22.00
N SER A 167 2.01 -2.16 -22.51
CA SER A 167 1.70 -2.31 -23.94
C SER A 167 0.23 -2.73 -24.10
N LYS A 168 -0.25 -2.82 -25.34
CA LYS A 168 -1.60 -3.34 -25.59
C LYS A 168 -1.73 -4.81 -25.20
N GLU A 169 -0.65 -5.57 -25.33
CA GLU A 169 -0.56 -7.00 -25.02
C GLU A 169 -0.27 -7.25 -23.53
N ASN A 170 0.33 -6.28 -22.84
CA ASN A 170 0.57 -6.30 -21.40
C ASN A 170 0.06 -4.97 -20.80
N PRO A 171 -1.22 -4.92 -20.36
CA PRO A 171 -1.90 -3.68 -19.99
C PRO A 171 -1.49 -3.14 -18.60
N GLY A 172 -0.24 -3.36 -18.19
CA GLY A 172 0.35 -2.73 -17.01
C GLY A 172 0.01 -3.37 -15.67
N HIS A 173 -0.45 -4.61 -15.67
CA HIS A 173 -0.68 -5.37 -14.45
C HIS A 173 -0.45 -6.87 -14.63
N ARG A 174 -0.19 -7.55 -13.51
CA ARG A 174 -0.14 -9.01 -13.40
C ARG A 174 -0.73 -9.45 -12.07
N TRP A 175 -1.11 -10.72 -11.96
CA TRP A 175 -1.59 -11.29 -10.71
C TRP A 175 -0.62 -10.96 -9.55
N PRO A 176 -1.12 -10.51 -8.38
CA PRO A 176 -2.53 -10.49 -7.97
C PRO A 176 -3.35 -9.25 -8.36
N ALA A 177 -2.72 -8.23 -8.97
CA ALA A 177 -3.48 -7.08 -9.47
C ALA A 177 -4.41 -7.50 -10.60
N ASP A 178 -5.61 -6.93 -10.63
CA ASP A 178 -6.63 -7.22 -11.64
C ASP A 178 -6.81 -6.07 -12.66
N ARG A 179 -6.10 -4.97 -12.46
CA ARG A 179 -6.09 -3.79 -13.32
C ARG A 179 -4.80 -3.00 -13.14
N ALA A 180 -4.65 -2.01 -14.01
CA ALA A 180 -3.68 -0.94 -13.88
C ALA A 180 -4.41 0.41 -13.79
N ASP A 181 -3.69 1.46 -13.43
CA ASP A 181 -4.17 2.83 -13.52
C ASP A 181 -4.90 3.12 -14.83
N ALA A 182 -5.99 3.87 -14.73
CA ALA A 182 -6.81 4.23 -15.89
C ALA A 182 -6.00 4.96 -16.99
N ASN A 183 -4.90 5.61 -16.62
CA ASN A 183 -4.02 6.34 -17.52
C ASN A 183 -2.69 5.62 -17.82
N ALA A 184 -2.54 4.34 -17.44
CA ALA A 184 -1.35 3.52 -17.67
C ALA A 184 -0.81 3.65 -19.10
N ALA A 185 -1.68 3.59 -20.11
CA ALA A 185 -1.31 3.69 -21.52
C ALA A 185 -0.56 4.98 -21.92
N LYS A 186 -0.64 6.04 -21.11
CA LYS A 186 0.00 7.34 -21.37
C LYS A 186 1.06 7.72 -20.34
N GLN A 187 1.22 6.96 -19.26
CA GLN A 187 2.12 7.30 -18.16
C GLN A 187 3.07 6.17 -17.79
N TYR A 188 2.85 4.95 -18.27
CA TYR A 188 3.73 3.81 -18.01
C TYR A 188 4.72 3.67 -19.17
N HIS A 189 5.92 4.19 -18.98
CA HIS A 189 6.97 4.19 -20.00
C HIS A 189 8.20 3.36 -19.60
N GLY A 190 8.12 2.64 -18.48
CA GLY A 190 9.09 1.63 -18.07
C GLY A 190 9.32 0.57 -19.15
N LYS A 191 10.49 -0.07 -19.11
CA LYS A 191 10.94 -1.00 -20.16
C LYS A 191 10.89 -2.47 -19.79
N ASN A 192 10.73 -2.79 -18.51
CA ASN A 192 10.70 -4.17 -18.04
C ASN A 192 9.25 -4.70 -18.02
N PRO A 193 8.85 -5.62 -18.92
CA PRO A 193 7.48 -6.10 -19.00
C PRO A 193 7.02 -6.87 -17.75
N ALA A 194 7.94 -7.31 -16.90
CA ALA A 194 7.61 -7.96 -15.64
C ALA A 194 7.35 -6.97 -14.49
N LEU A 195 7.79 -5.70 -14.62
CA LEU A 195 7.59 -4.64 -13.63
C LEU A 195 6.33 -3.85 -13.96
N VAL A 196 5.24 -4.30 -13.38
CA VAL A 196 3.87 -3.78 -13.57
C VAL A 196 3.18 -3.79 -12.22
N GLN A 197 1.97 -3.25 -12.11
CA GLN A 197 1.19 -3.40 -10.88
C GLN A 197 0.89 -4.87 -10.58
N GLY A 198 0.92 -5.23 -9.30
CA GLY A 198 0.85 -6.60 -8.82
C GLY A 198 2.18 -7.37 -8.94
N ALA A 199 3.25 -6.79 -9.50
CA ALA A 199 4.56 -7.43 -9.41
C ALA A 199 4.98 -7.59 -7.94
N LEU A 200 5.39 -8.81 -7.57
CA LEU A 200 5.99 -9.09 -6.27
C LEU A 200 7.48 -8.79 -6.34
N LEU A 201 7.92 -7.86 -5.50
CA LEU A 201 9.32 -7.46 -5.35
C LEU A 201 9.88 -8.04 -4.06
N ALA A 202 11.12 -8.52 -4.07
CA ALA A 202 11.78 -9.00 -2.86
C ALA A 202 13.29 -8.78 -2.91
N ILE A 203 13.90 -8.65 -1.74
CA ILE A 203 15.36 -8.64 -1.61
C ILE A 203 15.87 -10.09 -1.69
N LEU A 204 16.99 -10.31 -2.40
CA LEU A 204 17.56 -11.64 -2.53
C LEU A 204 17.93 -12.23 -1.15
N PRO A 205 17.73 -13.55 -0.93
CA PRO A 205 18.11 -14.20 0.33
C PRO A 205 19.60 -14.13 0.66
N SER A 206 20.46 -13.92 -0.35
CA SER A 206 21.92 -13.80 -0.18
C SER A 206 22.37 -12.42 0.27
N GLN A 207 21.52 -11.39 0.17
CA GLN A 207 21.85 -10.06 0.67
C GLN A 207 21.70 -10.01 2.19
N THR A 208 22.53 -9.18 2.83
CA THR A 208 22.50 -8.92 4.27
C THR A 208 22.40 -7.41 4.54
N GLU A 209 22.07 -7.03 5.77
CA GLU A 209 22.07 -5.64 6.21
C GLU A 209 23.42 -4.96 5.94
N GLU A 210 24.52 -5.67 6.16
CA GLU A 210 25.90 -5.21 5.96
C GLU A 210 26.21 -5.03 4.47
N SER A 211 25.76 -5.96 3.62
CA SER A 211 25.96 -5.86 2.17
C SER A 211 25.31 -4.61 1.56
N LEU A 212 24.22 -4.14 2.16
CA LEU A 212 23.54 -2.90 1.81
C LEU A 212 23.97 -1.71 2.66
N ASN A 213 24.88 -1.90 3.62
CA ASN A 213 25.33 -0.87 4.55
C ASN A 213 24.16 -0.13 5.23
N LEU A 214 23.14 -0.86 5.70
CA LEU A 214 21.97 -0.29 6.39
C LEU A 214 22.35 0.18 7.80
N GLN A 215 22.00 1.42 8.12
CA GLN A 215 22.37 2.07 9.38
C GLN A 215 21.21 2.14 10.36
N THR A 216 20.01 2.42 9.87
CA THR A 216 18.85 2.76 10.70
C THR A 216 18.07 1.51 11.14
N PRO A 217 17.60 1.45 12.40
CA PRO A 217 16.82 0.32 12.90
C PRO A 217 15.54 0.06 12.08
N ALA A 218 14.86 1.12 11.66
CA ALA A 218 13.66 1.00 10.85
C ALA A 218 13.94 0.39 9.46
N ALA A 219 15.00 0.82 8.77
CA ALA A 219 15.32 0.26 7.46
C ALA A 219 15.75 -1.21 7.55
N LYS A 220 16.48 -1.61 8.59
CA LYS A 220 16.80 -3.03 8.86
C LYS A 220 15.54 -3.86 9.07
N LYS A 221 14.53 -3.30 9.73
CA LYS A 221 13.24 -3.97 9.92
C LYS A 221 12.46 -4.15 8.62
N ILE A 222 12.44 -3.11 7.78
CA ILE A 222 11.83 -3.17 6.44
C ILE A 222 12.61 -4.15 5.55
N PHE A 223 13.95 -4.18 5.63
CA PHE A 223 14.80 -5.13 4.92
C PHE A 223 14.37 -6.57 5.17
N HIS A 224 14.21 -6.98 6.43
CA HIS A 224 13.78 -8.34 6.76
C HIS A 224 12.39 -8.65 6.23
N ALA A 225 11.47 -7.69 6.28
CA ALA A 225 10.13 -7.87 5.70
C ALA A 225 10.17 -8.03 4.17
N LEU A 226 10.96 -7.20 3.48
CA LEU A 226 11.15 -7.26 2.02
C LEU A 226 11.89 -8.53 1.59
N GLN A 227 12.78 -9.05 2.42
CA GLN A 227 13.42 -10.34 2.16
C GLN A 227 12.41 -11.46 2.38
N ASP A 228 11.77 -11.54 3.55
CA ASP A 228 10.91 -12.65 4.00
C ASP A 228 9.57 -12.74 3.28
N TYR A 229 8.94 -11.61 2.99
CA TYR A 229 7.59 -11.54 2.46
C TYR A 229 7.47 -10.74 1.16
N GLY A 230 8.45 -9.89 0.86
CA GLY A 230 8.43 -9.03 -0.32
C GLY A 230 7.42 -7.88 -0.21
N ALA A 231 7.23 -7.17 -1.33
CA ALA A 231 6.27 -6.10 -1.48
C ALA A 231 5.58 -6.16 -2.84
N TYR A 232 4.28 -5.87 -2.88
CA TYR A 232 3.53 -5.72 -4.12
C TYR A 232 3.54 -4.27 -4.59
N VAL A 233 3.76 -4.06 -5.89
CA VAL A 233 3.56 -2.76 -6.53
C VAL A 233 2.05 -2.52 -6.65
N VAL A 234 1.53 -1.48 -5.99
CA VAL A 234 0.08 -1.26 -5.90
C VAL A 234 -0.41 -0.02 -6.63
N ASP A 235 0.47 0.94 -6.91
CA ASP A 235 0.09 2.20 -7.56
C ASP A 235 1.27 2.89 -8.26
N ASP A 236 0.93 3.89 -9.06
CA ASP A 236 1.86 4.89 -9.60
C ASP A 236 2.12 6.01 -8.57
N ALA A 237 3.40 6.27 -8.30
CA ALA A 237 3.80 7.42 -7.47
C ALA A 237 3.53 8.78 -8.16
N GLY A 238 3.48 8.82 -9.50
CA GLY A 238 3.24 10.00 -10.32
C GLY A 238 4.44 10.93 -10.52
N TRP A 239 5.53 10.73 -9.77
CA TRP A 239 6.78 11.51 -9.84
C TRP A 239 7.95 10.70 -9.25
N ASP A 240 9.17 11.25 -9.26
CA ASP A 240 10.40 10.58 -8.81
C ASP A 240 10.44 10.34 -7.29
N ALA A 241 9.64 9.39 -6.83
CA ALA A 241 9.47 9.01 -5.45
C ALA A 241 9.30 7.49 -5.28
N HIS A 242 9.74 7.00 -4.12
CA HIS A 242 9.45 5.65 -3.64
C HIS A 242 8.55 5.74 -2.41
N TYR A 243 7.44 5.00 -2.43
CA TYR A 243 6.47 4.99 -1.34
C TYR A 243 6.28 3.61 -0.74
N LEU A 244 6.06 3.58 0.57
CA LEU A 244 5.55 2.43 1.30
C LEU A 244 4.13 2.73 1.79
N ALA A 245 3.17 1.82 1.63
CA ALA A 245 1.85 2.05 2.20
C ALA A 245 1.86 1.83 3.72
N VAL A 246 1.27 2.75 4.48
CA VAL A 246 1.25 2.70 5.95
C VAL A 246 -0.10 3.10 6.51
N GLU A 247 -0.45 2.54 7.67
CA GLU A 247 -1.59 3.01 8.46
C GLU A 247 -1.38 4.46 8.94
N ARG A 248 -2.44 5.25 8.93
CA ARG A 248 -2.48 6.57 9.56
C ARG A 248 -2.04 6.51 11.03
N GLY A 249 -1.07 7.37 11.36
CA GLY A 249 -0.44 7.43 12.69
C GLY A 249 0.92 6.73 12.78
N VAL A 250 1.30 5.91 11.79
CA VAL A 250 2.65 5.32 11.73
C VAL A 250 3.73 6.40 11.64
N LEU A 251 3.50 7.48 10.88
CA LEU A 251 4.44 8.60 10.78
C LEU A 251 4.66 9.31 12.12
N ASP A 252 3.59 9.56 12.88
CA ASP A 252 3.68 10.18 14.20
C ASP A 252 4.46 9.31 15.17
N GLU A 253 4.17 8.00 15.15
CA GLU A 253 4.84 7.02 15.99
C GLU A 253 6.32 6.88 15.64
N PHE A 254 6.63 6.86 14.35
CA PHE A 254 7.99 6.81 13.83
C PHE A 254 8.79 8.03 14.31
N ARG A 255 8.26 9.23 14.08
CA ARG A 255 8.93 10.48 14.49
C ARG A 255 9.14 10.53 15.99
N LYS A 256 8.12 10.15 16.77
CA LYS A 256 8.22 10.09 18.24
C LYS A 256 9.29 9.11 18.71
N THR A 257 9.46 7.99 18.02
CA THR A 257 10.40 6.92 18.41
C THR A 257 11.84 7.25 18.02
N PHE A 258 12.06 7.72 16.79
CA PHE A 258 13.40 7.86 16.22
C PHE A 258 13.92 9.30 16.20
N GLY A 259 13.06 10.30 16.39
CA GLY A 259 13.44 11.71 16.43
C GLY A 259 13.73 12.34 15.06
N TYR A 260 13.49 11.62 13.96
CA TYR A 260 13.59 12.09 12.58
C TYR A 260 12.37 11.65 11.77
N ASP A 261 12.14 12.28 10.61
CA ASP A 261 10.97 12.03 9.76
C ASP A 261 11.17 10.80 8.89
N PHE A 262 10.09 10.05 8.66
CA PHE A 262 10.11 8.92 7.70
C PHE A 262 10.30 9.44 6.28
N GLU A 263 9.65 10.55 5.96
CA GLU A 263 9.58 11.09 4.61
C GLU A 263 10.60 12.21 4.39
N GLY A 264 11.09 12.34 3.17
CA GLY A 264 11.99 13.41 2.77
C GLY A 264 12.88 13.07 1.58
N THR A 265 13.87 13.92 1.36
CA THR A 265 14.82 13.83 0.23
C THR A 265 16.26 13.55 0.67
N SER A 266 16.50 13.43 1.98
CA SER A 266 17.84 13.25 2.55
C SER A 266 17.78 12.70 3.98
N GLY A 267 18.94 12.32 4.53
CA GLY A 267 19.09 11.76 5.86
C GLY A 267 19.38 10.26 5.85
N GLN A 268 19.87 9.73 6.97
CA GLN A 268 20.32 8.34 7.06
C GLN A 268 19.20 7.34 6.73
N PHE A 269 17.98 7.59 7.23
CA PHE A 269 16.84 6.73 6.92
C PHE A 269 16.45 6.80 5.45
N HIS A 270 16.40 7.99 4.86
CA HIS A 270 16.17 8.15 3.42
C HIS A 270 17.21 7.38 2.60
N ASP A 271 18.51 7.52 2.92
CA ASP A 271 19.55 6.82 2.18
C ASP A 271 19.45 5.30 2.32
N ASP A 272 19.12 4.78 3.49
CA ASP A 272 18.83 3.35 3.66
C ASP A 272 17.58 2.92 2.90
N PHE A 273 16.49 3.70 2.99
CA PHE A 273 15.23 3.43 2.31
C PHE A 273 15.43 3.32 0.79
N MET A 274 16.25 4.20 0.19
CA MET A 274 16.63 4.12 -1.22
C MET A 274 17.41 2.84 -1.54
N LYS A 275 18.36 2.44 -0.68
CA LYS A 275 19.11 1.17 -0.86
C LYS A 275 18.19 -0.04 -0.84
N LEU A 276 17.14 -0.04 -0.02
CA LEU A 276 16.13 -1.11 -0.01
C LEU A 276 15.44 -1.24 -1.37
N PHE A 277 14.98 -0.13 -1.95
CA PHE A 277 14.33 -0.14 -3.27
C PHE A 277 15.29 -0.58 -4.38
N GLN A 278 16.54 -0.12 -4.35
CA GLN A 278 17.57 -0.53 -5.31
C GLN A 278 17.92 -2.02 -5.23
N ALA A 279 17.76 -2.63 -4.05
CA ALA A 279 18.02 -4.06 -3.83
C ALA A 279 16.89 -4.98 -4.33
N LEU A 280 15.70 -4.44 -4.59
CA LEU A 280 14.52 -5.22 -4.98
C LEU A 280 14.72 -5.92 -6.32
N GLN A 281 14.32 -7.19 -6.36
CA GLN A 281 14.21 -8.02 -7.55
C GLN A 281 12.75 -8.43 -7.74
N ILE A 282 12.34 -8.71 -8.97
CA ILE A 282 10.99 -9.23 -9.26
C ILE A 282 11.00 -10.75 -9.03
N VAL A 283 10.04 -11.26 -8.26
CA VAL A 283 9.76 -12.69 -8.14
C VAL A 283 8.88 -13.09 -9.32
N ASP A 284 9.50 -13.48 -10.43
CA ASP A 284 8.82 -13.60 -11.73
C ASP A 284 7.86 -14.78 -11.81
N ASN A 285 8.09 -15.83 -11.01
CA ASN A 285 7.22 -16.98 -10.92
C ASN A 285 6.15 -16.86 -9.81
N ASN A 286 5.83 -15.64 -9.35
CA ASN A 286 4.70 -15.40 -8.46
C ASN A 286 3.38 -15.46 -9.23
N THR A 287 2.56 -16.47 -8.94
CA THR A 287 1.23 -16.67 -9.57
C THR A 287 0.24 -17.18 -8.53
N ALA A 288 -1.05 -17.23 -8.87
CA ALA A 288 -2.09 -17.83 -8.04
C ALA A 288 -1.77 -19.28 -7.60
N ASN A 289 -0.97 -20.02 -8.38
CA ASN A 289 -0.60 -21.41 -8.10
C ASN A 289 0.82 -21.54 -7.50
N SER A 290 1.56 -20.44 -7.39
CA SER A 290 2.94 -20.40 -6.92
C SER A 290 3.18 -19.14 -6.10
N LEU A 291 2.33 -18.94 -5.08
CA LEU A 291 2.37 -17.80 -4.17
C LEU A 291 3.78 -17.61 -3.60
N GLY A 292 4.32 -16.40 -3.70
CA GLY A 292 5.68 -16.09 -3.24
C GLY A 292 6.78 -16.79 -4.04
N GLY A 293 6.48 -17.35 -5.21
CA GLY A 293 7.40 -18.15 -6.02
C GLY A 293 7.37 -19.66 -5.73
N GLY A 294 6.50 -20.11 -4.81
CA GLY A 294 6.30 -21.53 -4.48
C GLY A 294 7.45 -22.21 -3.72
N GLY A 295 7.27 -23.48 -3.40
CA GLY A 295 8.21 -24.24 -2.56
C GLY A 295 7.96 -24.01 -1.05
N ILE A 296 9.02 -24.09 -0.26
CA ILE A 296 8.94 -23.96 1.21
C ILE A 296 8.97 -22.47 1.58
N PRO A 297 8.00 -21.94 2.34
CA PRO A 297 8.02 -20.55 2.82
C PRO A 297 9.28 -20.28 3.65
N ARG A 298 9.97 -19.17 3.36
CA ARG A 298 11.19 -18.78 4.09
C ARG A 298 10.93 -18.28 5.51
N ALA A 299 9.73 -17.77 5.77
CA ALA A 299 9.30 -17.28 7.07
C ALA A 299 7.94 -17.88 7.44
N ALA A 300 7.56 -17.75 8.71
CA ALA A 300 6.23 -18.13 9.17
C ALA A 300 5.16 -17.19 8.61
N LEU A 301 3.93 -17.68 8.48
CA LEU A 301 2.78 -16.81 8.22
C LEU A 301 2.58 -15.81 9.37
N ALA A 302 1.89 -14.70 9.08
CA ALA A 302 1.36 -13.84 10.12
C ALA A 302 0.49 -14.67 11.09
N PRO A 303 0.42 -14.30 12.38
CA PRO A 303 -0.52 -14.91 13.30
C PRO A 303 -1.96 -14.85 12.77
N PRO A 304 -2.83 -15.81 13.14
CA PRO A 304 -4.25 -15.75 12.80
C PRO A 304 -4.87 -14.42 13.25
N ILE A 305 -5.87 -13.95 12.50
CA ILE A 305 -6.65 -12.78 12.89
C ILE A 305 -7.35 -13.05 14.22
N GLY A 306 -7.14 -12.18 15.21
CA GLY A 306 -7.91 -12.13 16.45
C GLY A 306 -8.81 -10.91 16.44
N ASN A 307 -10.11 -11.11 16.20
CA ASN A 307 -11.11 -10.05 16.04
C ASN A 307 -12.15 -10.00 17.17
#